data_AF-A0A932XC81-F1
#
_entry.id   AF-A0A932XC81-F1
#
_cell.length_a   1.000
_cell.length_b   1.000
_cell.length_c   1.000
_cell.angle_alpha   90.00
_cell.angle_beta   90.00
_cell.angle_gamma   90.00
#
_symmetry.space_group_name_H-M   'P 1'
#
loop_
_entity.id
_entity.type
_entity.pdbx_description
1 polymer ?
#
loop_
_entity_poly.entity_id
_entity_poly.type
_entity_poly.pdbx_seq_one_letter_code
_entity_poly.pdbx_strand_id
1 'polypeptide(L)'
;MDSNLKELWQGTRFYVLWFISCAIGFVNFAVALNTLRFLAVIMGADQWSLPAIQRFTLLGLMVLLVIFFFWSEARYRKASYKSAGTLLRTFAWITGGQVLLLLILYVIPLLRVGG
;
A
#
# COMPACT_ATOMS: atom_id res chain seq x y z
N MET A 1 36.76 0.41 3.46
CA MET A 1 35.44 0.76 2.88
C MET A 1 34.99 2.04 3.54
N ASP A 2 35.21 3.16 2.83
CA ASP A 2 35.05 4.52 3.33
C ASP A 2 33.66 4.78 3.94
N SER A 3 33.62 5.59 5.00
CA SER A 3 32.39 6.02 5.66
C SER A 3 31.35 6.55 4.68
N ASN A 4 31.80 7.32 3.68
CA ASN A 4 30.96 7.83 2.57
C ASN A 4 30.27 6.72 1.77
N LEU A 5 30.96 5.60 1.54
CA LEU A 5 30.40 4.47 0.79
C LEU A 5 29.33 3.74 1.60
N LYS A 6 29.48 3.68 2.94
CA LYS A 6 28.47 3.08 3.83
C LYS A 6 27.22 3.95 3.96
N GLU A 7 27.36 5.27 3.98
CA GLU A 7 26.23 6.21 4.02
C GLU A 7 25.44 6.18 2.72
N LEU A 8 26.10 6.24 1.56
CA LEU A 8 25.46 6.09 0.25
C LEU A 8 24.71 4.76 0.17
N TRP A 9 25.35 3.67 0.59
CA TRP A 9 24.76 2.34 0.57
C TRP A 9 23.55 2.17 1.50
N GLN A 10 23.55 2.82 2.66
CA GLN A 10 22.38 2.85 3.55
C GLN A 10 21.24 3.69 2.97
N GLY A 11 21.56 4.83 2.33
CA GLY A 11 20.59 5.67 1.63
C GLY A 11 19.92 4.93 0.46
N THR A 12 20.70 4.25 -0.38
CA THR A 12 20.17 3.46 -1.51
C THR A 12 19.23 2.36 -1.04
N ARG A 13 19.61 1.61 0.01
CA ARG A 13 18.75 0.54 0.58
C ARG A 13 17.45 1.08 1.14
N PHE A 14 17.48 2.25 1.78
CA PHE A 14 16.28 2.94 2.26
C PHE A 14 15.32 3.25 1.11
N TYR A 15 15.80 3.90 0.04
CA TYR A 15 14.94 4.29 -1.07
C TYR A 15 14.41 3.07 -1.84
N VAL A 16 15.22 2.03 -2.04
CA VAL A 16 14.79 0.80 -2.71
C VAL A 16 13.66 0.12 -1.94
N LEU A 17 13.82 -0.08 -0.62
CA LEU A 17 12.80 -0.73 0.21
C LEU A 17 11.52 0.10 0.30
N TRP A 18 11.64 1.42 0.44
CA TRP A 18 10.50 2.31 0.42
C TRP A 18 9.75 2.24 -0.93
N PHE A 19 10.49 2.27 -2.05
CA PHE A 19 9.90 2.19 -3.38
C PHE A 19 9.15 0.87 -3.62
N ILE A 20 9.69 -0.26 -3.13
CA ILE A 20 9.01 -1.55 -3.18
C ILE A 20 7.69 -1.51 -2.39
N SER A 21 7.70 -0.96 -1.17
CA SER A 21 6.45 -0.81 -0.39
C SER A 21 5.47 0.15 -1.06
N CYS A 22 5.93 1.19 -1.74
CA CYS A 22 5.07 2.08 -2.52
C CYS A 22 4.42 1.34 -3.69
N ALA A 23 5.19 0.52 -4.43
CA ALA A 23 4.67 -0.29 -5.53
C ALA A 23 3.60 -1.28 -5.04
N ILE A 24 3.84 -1.99 -3.94
CA ILE A 24 2.85 -2.90 -3.33
C ILE A 24 1.62 -2.12 -2.82
N GLY A 25 1.82 -0.90 -2.31
CA GLY A 25 0.73 -0.01 -1.93
C GLY A 25 -0.16 0.39 -3.11
N PHE A 26 0.46 0.64 -4.27
CA PHE A 26 -0.26 0.93 -5.50
C PHE A 26 -1.07 -0.28 -6.01
N VAL A 27 -0.51 -1.49 -5.90
CA VAL A 27 -1.24 -2.72 -6.22
C VAL A 27 -2.45 -2.88 -5.28
N ASN A 28 -2.26 -2.68 -3.98
CA ASN A 28 -3.36 -2.69 -3.01
C ASN A 28 -4.46 -1.68 -3.37
N PHE A 29 -4.08 -0.46 -3.77
CA PHE A 29 -5.02 0.55 -4.23
C PHE A 29 -5.85 0.06 -5.43
N ALA A 30 -5.20 -0.54 -6.43
CA ALA A 30 -5.89 -1.03 -7.62
C ALA A 30 -6.87 -2.17 -7.29
N VAL A 31 -6.49 -3.09 -6.41
CA VAL A 31 -7.38 -4.16 -5.95
C VAL A 31 -8.52 -3.60 -5.10
N ALA A 32 -8.25 -2.68 -4.17
CA ALA A 32 -9.26 -2.04 -3.33
C ALA A 32 -10.34 -1.32 -4.15
N LEU A 33 -9.94 -0.63 -5.23
CA LEU A 33 -10.89 0.04 -6.12
C LEU A 33 -11.85 -0.96 -6.78
N ASN A 34 -11.34 -2.11 -7.24
CA ASN A 34 -12.17 -3.17 -7.79
C ASN A 34 -13.11 -3.78 -6.73
N THR A 35 -12.60 -4.04 -5.53
CA THR A 35 -13.41 -4.59 -4.43
C THR A 35 -14.50 -3.62 -3.97
N LEU A 36 -14.21 -2.31 -3.89
CA LEU A 36 -15.19 -1.29 -3.53
C LEU A 36 -16.25 -1.08 -4.61
N ARG A 37 -15.86 -1.12 -5.90
CA ARG A 37 -16.81 -1.12 -7.01
C ARG A 37 -17.76 -2.32 -6.91
N PHE A 38 -17.23 -3.49 -6.61
CA PHE A 38 -18.03 -4.71 -6.42
C PHE A 38 -19.00 -4.58 -5.23
N LEU A 39 -18.54 -4.09 -4.09
CA LEU A 39 -19.39 -3.85 -2.92
C LEU A 39 -20.51 -2.84 -3.22
N ALA A 40 -20.21 -1.76 -3.95
CA ALA A 40 -21.23 -0.77 -4.35
C ALA A 40 -22.34 -1.41 -5.21
N VAL A 41 -21.99 -2.28 -6.15
CA VAL A 41 -22.97 -3.02 -6.96
C VAL A 41 -23.83 -3.94 -6.10
N ILE A 42 -23.23 -4.64 -5.14
CA ILE A 42 -23.96 -5.53 -4.22
C ILE A 42 -24.96 -4.76 -3.35
N MET A 43 -24.57 -3.57 -2.90
CA MET A 43 -25.42 -2.71 -2.08
C MET A 43 -26.55 -2.03 -2.86
N GLY A 44 -26.73 -2.37 -4.15
CA GLY A 44 -27.82 -1.87 -4.98
C GLY A 44 -27.56 -0.48 -5.56
N ALA A 45 -26.29 -0.10 -5.78
CA ALA A 45 -25.99 1.17 -6.42
C ALA A 45 -26.51 1.21 -7.86
N ASP A 46 -27.43 2.15 -8.12
CA ASP A 46 -27.99 2.40 -9.45
C ASP A 46 -26.92 2.89 -10.45
N GLN A 47 -27.19 2.71 -11.74
CA GLN A 47 -26.32 3.16 -12.85
C GLN A 47 -25.97 4.67 -12.81
N TRP A 48 -26.79 5.47 -12.13
CA TRP A 48 -26.59 6.92 -11.96
C TRP A 48 -25.66 7.27 -10.79
N SER A 49 -25.63 6.46 -9.73
CA SER A 49 -24.82 6.70 -8.53
C SER A 49 -23.44 6.04 -8.63
N LEU A 50 -23.32 4.95 -9.41
CA LEU A 50 -22.07 4.22 -9.63
C LEU A 50 -20.87 5.10 -10.06
N PRO A 51 -21.02 6.03 -11.04
CA PRO A 51 -19.92 6.88 -11.48
C PRO A 51 -19.48 7.88 -10.40
N ALA A 52 -20.42 8.39 -9.61
CA ALA A 52 -20.12 9.31 -8.52
C ALA A 52 -19.38 8.58 -7.39
N ILE A 53 -19.88 7.42 -6.97
CA ILE A 53 -19.25 6.57 -5.95
C ILE A 53 -17.81 6.25 -6.37
N GLN A 54 -17.58 5.82 -7.62
CA GLN A 54 -16.24 5.53 -8.12
C GLN A 54 -15.29 6.72 -8.03
N ARG A 55 -15.73 7.93 -8.40
CA ARG A 55 -14.89 9.14 -8.35
C ARG A 55 -14.54 9.52 -6.92
N PHE A 56 -15.50 9.49 -6.00
CA PHE A 56 -15.27 9.80 -4.58
C PHE A 56 -14.41 8.72 -3.90
N THR A 57 -14.65 7.45 -4.20
CA THR A 57 -13.82 6.35 -3.72
C THR A 57 -12.38 6.47 -4.23
N LEU A 58 -12.19 6.78 -5.52
CA LEU A 58 -10.86 6.98 -6.09
C LEU A 58 -10.14 8.15 -5.41
N LEU A 59 -10.83 9.28 -5.19
CA LEU A 59 -10.27 10.42 -4.48
C LEU A 59 -9.87 10.05 -3.04
N GLY A 60 -10.75 9.39 -2.30
CA GLY A 60 -10.48 8.95 -0.93
C GLY A 60 -9.29 7.97 -0.85
N LEU A 61 -9.24 7.00 -1.76
CA LEU A 61 -8.13 6.06 -1.83
C LEU A 61 -6.82 6.74 -2.23
N MET A 62 -6.84 7.76 -3.10
CA MET A 62 -5.64 8.51 -3.49
C MET A 62 -5.08 9.31 -2.31
N VAL A 63 -5.95 9.93 -1.52
CA VAL A 63 -5.56 10.61 -0.28
C VAL A 63 -4.93 9.61 0.69
N LEU A 64 -5.53 8.42 0.88
CA LEU A 64 -4.96 7.37 1.72
C LEU A 64 -3.60 6.88 1.21
N LEU A 65 -3.44 6.74 -0.10
CA LEU A 65 -2.16 6.33 -0.71
C LEU A 65 -1.06 7.35 -0.45
N VAL A 66 -1.37 8.65 -0.60
CA VAL A 66 -0.43 9.75 -0.31
C VAL A 66 -0.04 9.75 1.17
N ILE A 67 -1.03 9.64 2.08
CA ILE A 67 -0.77 9.53 3.53
C ILE A 67 0.14 8.34 3.82
N PHE A 68 -0.12 7.19 3.18
CA PHE A 68 0.70 6.00 3.34
C PHE A 68 2.13 6.19 2.83
N PHE A 69 2.34 6.87 1.70
CA PHE A 69 3.69 7.17 1.18
C PHE A 69 4.50 8.02 2.16
N PHE A 70 3.93 9.11 2.67
CA PHE A 70 4.62 9.95 3.65
C PHE A 70 4.83 9.26 4.99
N TRP A 71 3.83 8.51 5.47
CA TRP A 71 3.93 7.77 6.73
C TRP A 71 5.00 6.67 6.66
N SER A 72 5.02 5.91 5.56
CA SER A 72 6.01 4.86 5.34
C SER A 72 7.41 5.46 5.19
N GLU A 73 7.57 6.55 4.42
CA GLU A 73 8.85 7.25 4.27
C GLU A 73 9.40 7.69 5.63
N ALA A 74 8.57 8.34 6.46
CA ALA A 74 8.97 8.79 7.79
C ALA A 74 9.41 7.62 8.69
N ARG A 75 8.72 6.47 8.61
CA ARG A 75 9.06 5.26 9.35
C ARG A 75 10.37 4.65 8.88
N TYR A 76 10.57 4.54 7.57
CA TYR A 76 11.80 4.02 6.98
C TYR A 76 12.99 4.94 7.29
N ARG A 77 12.81 6.26 7.23
CA ARG A 77 13.84 7.25 7.54
C ARG A 77 14.24 7.15 9.02
N LYS A 78 13.27 7.02 9.94
CA LYS A 78 13.57 6.81 11.36
C LYS A 78 14.29 5.47 11.63
N ALA A 79 13.97 4.44 10.85
CA ALA A 79 14.60 3.12 10.99
C ALA A 79 16.01 3.06 10.39
N SER A 80 16.29 3.78 9.30
CA SER A 80 17.61 3.83 8.66
C SER A 80 18.67 4.43 9.58
N TYR A 81 18.33 5.44 10.39
CA TYR A 81 19.25 6.03 11.38
C TYR A 81 19.62 5.12 12.55
N LYS A 82 18.86 4.04 12.80
CA LYS A 82 19.12 3.12 13.91
C LYS A 82 20.03 1.97 13.51
N SER A 83 19.58 1.16 12.56
CA SER A 83 20.34 0.01 12.05
C SER A 83 19.66 -0.62 10.83
N ALA A 84 20.44 -1.31 10.00
CA ALA A 84 19.91 -2.07 8.87
C ALA A 84 18.89 -3.15 9.28
N GLY A 85 19.07 -3.79 10.44
CA GLY A 85 18.12 -4.77 10.98
C GLY A 85 16.77 -4.14 11.36
N THR A 86 16.79 -2.92 11.91
CA THR A 86 15.55 -2.18 12.23
C THR A 86 14.81 -1.76 10.96
N LEU A 87 15.55 -1.36 9.91
CA LEU A 87 15.01 -1.05 8.59
C LEU A 87 14.30 -2.25 7.97
N LEU A 88 14.94 -3.43 7.98
CA LEU A 88 14.34 -4.67 7.46
C LEU A 88 13.13 -5.13 8.27
N ARG A 89 13.15 -4.99 9.60
CA ARG A 89 11.99 -5.30 10.44
C ARG A 89 10.82 -4.37 10.16
N THR A 90 11.11 -3.09 9.93
CA THR A 90 10.10 -2.08 9.56
C THR A 90 9.53 -2.40 8.18
N PHE A 91 10.40 -2.79 7.24
CA PHE A 91 10.01 -3.25 5.91
C PHE A 91 9.09 -4.47 5.97
N ALA A 92 9.48 -5.48 6.73
CA ALA A 92 8.68 -6.70 6.90
C ALA A 92 7.31 -6.39 7.53
N TRP A 93 7.24 -5.43 8.46
CA TRP A 93 5.98 -5.06 9.08
C TRP A 93 5.05 -4.29 8.14
N ILE A 94 5.58 -3.29 7.43
CA ILE A 94 4.80 -2.50 6.46
C ILE A 94 4.36 -3.37 5.30
N THR A 95 5.30 -4.10 4.70
CA THR A 95 5.04 -4.97 3.55
C THR A 95 4.17 -6.17 3.92
N GLY A 96 4.39 -6.77 5.10
CA GLY A 96 3.56 -7.87 5.59
C GLY A 96 2.11 -7.43 5.80
N GLY A 97 1.88 -6.24 6.38
CA GLY A 97 0.55 -5.65 6.49
C GLY A 97 -0.09 -5.38 5.14
N GLN A 98 0.67 -4.87 4.17
CA GLN A 98 0.20 -4.66 2.80
C GLN A 98 -0.16 -5.96 2.08
N VAL A 99 0.63 -7.02 2.22
CA VAL A 99 0.34 -8.33 1.63
C VAL A 99 -0.90 -8.95 2.27
N LEU A 100 -1.03 -8.85 3.59
CA LEU A 100 -2.21 -9.32 4.31
C LEU A 100 -3.48 -8.57 3.85
N LEU A 101 -3.40 -7.25 3.70
CA LEU A 101 -4.50 -6.45 3.15
C LEU A 101 -4.89 -6.91 1.74
N LEU A 102 -3.89 -7.17 0.89
CA LEU A 102 -4.08 -7.68 -0.47
C LEU A 102 -4.81 -9.03 -0.46
N LEU A 103 -4.42 -9.94 0.43
CA LEU A 103 -5.09 -11.24 0.61
C LEU A 103 -6.55 -11.05 1.01
N ILE A 104 -6.84 -10.18 1.98
CA ILE A 104 -8.22 -9.89 2.40
C ILE A 104 -9.03 -9.31 1.22
N LEU A 105 -8.49 -8.31 0.52
CA LEU A 105 -9.15 -7.67 -0.60
C LEU A 105 -9.37 -8.62 -1.79
N TYR A 106 -8.52 -9.63 -1.95
CA TYR A 106 -8.63 -10.64 -3.00
C TYR A 106 -9.62 -11.76 -2.65
N VAL A 107 -9.76 -12.12 -1.38
CA VAL A 107 -10.72 -13.14 -0.92
C VAL A 107 -12.17 -12.66 -1.05
N ILE A 108 -12.45 -11.38 -0.74
CA ILE A 108 -13.82 -10.81 -0.82
C ILE A 108 -14.53 -11.06 -2.17
N PRO A 109 -13.92 -10.78 -3.33
CA PRO A 109 -14.57 -11.07 -4.62
C PRO A 109 -14.64 -12.57 -4.95
N LEU A 110 -13.70 -13.40 -4.46
CA LEU A 110 -13.68 -14.85 -4.70
C LEU A 110 -14.77 -15.62 -3.97
N LEU A 111 -15.17 -15.18 -2.77
CA LEU A 111 -16.23 -15.83 -1.98
C LEU A 111 -17.59 -15.90 -2.69
N ARG A 112 -17.77 -15.19 -3.82
CA ARG A 112 -18.99 -15.24 -4.63
C ARG A 112 -18.87 -16.09 -5.90
N VAL A 113 -17.67 -16.35 -6.43
CA VAL A 113 -17.52 -17.15 -7.67
C VAL A 113 -17.79 -18.65 -7.42
N GLY A 114 -17.72 -19.09 -6.16
CA GLY A 114 -17.99 -20.47 -5.75
C GLY A 114 -19.32 -20.69 -5.01
N GLY A 115 -20.25 -19.74 -5.01
CA GLY A 115 -21.54 -19.80 -4.29
C GLY A 115 -22.74 -19.72 -5.21
#